data_AF-A0A833GHZ4-F1
#
_entry.id   AF-A0A833GHZ4-F1
#
_cell.length_a   1.000
_cell.length_b   1.000
_cell.length_c   1.000
_cell.angle_alpha   90.00
_cell.angle_beta   90.00
_cell.angle_gamma   90.00
#
_symmetry.space_group_name_H-M   'P 1'
#
loop_
_entity.id
_entity.type
_entity.pdbx_description
1 polymer ?
#
loop_
_entity_poly.entity_id
_entity_poly.type
_entity_poly.pdbx_seq_one_letter_code
_entity_poly.pdbx_strand_id
1 'polypeptide(L)'
;MDRPRPQPGSAHAQARGPLARWPWWLALAGCALDLVAFWPGQVSFDAAYAWWQARHGATLGVTPAAFVLGWRVSDWLGAGPGLLFMAQLLWFWSGLALLAQSLRWPAARGACALAGIALLPLPWLLRSHVWTDVGLLAALTCALGLLARAQTAQRRWPWLAAALPCLAWAALLRHNALPASVPLLG
;
A
#
# COMPACT_ATOMS: atom_id res chain seq x y z
N MET A 1 8.53 -12.26 58.59
CA MET A 1 9.52 -12.09 57.50
C MET A 1 8.75 -12.00 56.19
N ASP A 2 8.27 -10.81 55.86
CA ASP A 2 7.55 -10.54 54.60
C ASP A 2 8.56 -10.39 53.47
N ARG A 3 8.48 -11.26 52.46
CA ARG A 3 9.23 -11.06 51.21
C ARG A 3 8.49 -10.02 50.36
N PRO A 4 9.14 -8.94 49.92
CA PRO A 4 8.51 -7.98 49.02
C PRO A 4 8.15 -8.66 47.69
N ARG A 5 6.90 -8.46 47.24
CA ARG A 5 6.43 -8.94 45.93
C ARG A 5 7.18 -8.18 44.81
N PRO A 6 7.66 -8.87 43.76
CA PRO A 6 8.28 -8.22 42.63
C PRO A 6 7.26 -7.31 41.91
N GLN A 7 7.63 -6.05 41.70
CA GLN A 7 6.81 -5.10 40.94
C GLN A 7 6.75 -5.52 39.46
N PRO A 8 5.57 -5.71 38.87
CA PRO A 8 5.42 -5.95 37.43
C PRO A 8 5.49 -4.61 36.69
N GLY A 9 6.69 -4.00 36.61
CA GLY A 9 6.82 -2.62 36.13
C GLY A 9 7.90 -2.33 35.09
N SER A 10 8.94 -3.16 34.95
CA SER A 10 10.17 -2.69 34.29
C SER A 10 10.59 -3.40 33.00
N ALA A 11 9.79 -4.32 32.45
CA ALA A 11 10.16 -5.08 31.23
C ALA A 11 9.63 -4.48 29.91
N HIS A 12 8.87 -3.38 29.94
CA HIS A 12 8.25 -2.80 28.73
C HIS A 12 8.90 -1.52 28.21
N ALA A 13 10.09 -1.15 28.70
CA ALA A 13 10.97 -0.22 28.00
C ALA A 13 11.62 -0.95 26.79
N GLN A 14 10.77 -1.42 25.86
CA GLN A 14 11.19 -2.06 24.63
C GLN A 14 11.96 -1.01 23.83
N ALA A 15 13.28 -1.19 23.77
CA ALA A 15 14.24 -0.28 23.16
C ALA A 15 13.73 0.18 21.78
N ARG A 16 13.39 1.47 21.67
CA ARG A 16 13.08 2.14 20.40
C ARG A 16 14.37 2.40 19.62
N GLY A 17 15.16 1.35 19.39
CA GLY A 17 16.37 1.44 18.58
C GLY A 17 16.05 1.67 17.09
N PRO A 18 17.03 2.07 16.27
CA PRO A 18 16.86 2.28 14.83
C PRO A 18 16.36 1.03 14.10
N LEU A 19 16.66 -0.16 14.62
CA LEU A 19 16.15 -1.44 14.12
C LEU A 19 14.62 -1.56 14.24
N ALA A 20 13.95 -0.82 15.12
CA ALA A 20 12.49 -0.82 15.20
C ALA A 20 11.80 -0.25 13.94
N ARG A 21 12.53 0.51 13.12
CA ARG A 21 12.04 1.13 11.88
C ARG A 21 12.41 0.34 10.62
N TRP A 22 12.95 -0.87 10.77
CA TRP A 22 13.34 -1.73 9.63
C TRP A 22 12.25 -1.88 8.55
N PRO A 23 10.93 -1.97 8.85
CA PRO A 23 9.92 -2.16 7.81
C PRO A 23 9.85 -0.95 6.86
N TRP A 24 10.04 0.25 7.39
CA TRP A 24 10.06 1.48 6.61
C TRP A 24 11.32 1.60 5.77
N TRP A 25 12.48 1.18 6.29
CA TRP A 25 13.71 1.16 5.48
C TRP A 25 13.61 0.18 4.31
N LEU A 26 13.05 -1.01 4.55
CA LEU A 26 12.80 -1.98 3.47
C LEU A 26 11.80 -1.41 2.44
N ALA A 27 10.72 -0.79 2.90
CA ALA A 27 9.72 -0.16 2.04
C ALA A 27 10.30 0.98 1.20
N LEU A 28 11.15 1.83 1.78
CA LEU A 28 11.83 2.91 1.06
C LEU A 28 12.81 2.35 0.02
N ALA A 29 13.63 1.37 0.40
CA ALA A 29 14.58 0.74 -0.51
C ALA A 29 13.86 0.03 -1.67
N GLY A 30 12.79 -0.71 -1.37
CA GLY A 30 11.96 -1.36 -2.37
C GLY A 30 11.26 -0.38 -3.31
N CYS A 31 10.68 0.69 -2.76
CA CYS A 31 10.03 1.74 -3.57
C CYS A 31 11.05 2.44 -4.48
N ALA A 32 12.23 2.75 -3.96
CA ALA A 32 13.32 3.33 -4.74
C ALA A 32 13.79 2.36 -5.85
N LEU A 33 13.91 1.07 -5.55
CA LEU A 33 14.26 0.05 -6.54
C LEU A 33 13.25 0.03 -7.70
N ASP A 34 11.95 0.01 -7.39
CA ASP A 34 10.90 -0.01 -8.42
C ASP A 34 10.89 1.27 -9.25
N LEU A 35 11.07 2.43 -8.62
CA LEU A 35 11.17 3.72 -9.31
C LEU A 35 12.38 3.74 -10.23
N VAL A 36 13.56 3.34 -9.76
CA VAL A 36 14.78 3.30 -10.60
C VAL A 36 14.63 2.32 -11.76
N ALA A 37 14.02 1.15 -11.53
CA ALA A 37 13.88 0.11 -12.55
C ALA A 37 12.81 0.43 -13.59
N PHE A 38 11.71 1.09 -13.21
CA PHE A 38 10.50 1.14 -14.03
C PHE A 38 9.91 2.53 -14.22
N TRP A 39 10.53 3.62 -13.75
CA TRP A 39 10.00 4.98 -13.97
C TRP A 39 9.86 5.29 -15.47
N PRO A 40 8.76 5.95 -15.92
CA PRO A 40 7.61 6.47 -15.15
C PRO A 40 6.45 5.49 -14.98
N GLY A 41 6.69 4.20 -15.12
CA GLY A 41 5.69 3.14 -15.16
C GLY A 41 5.37 2.74 -16.60
N GLN A 42 5.14 1.44 -16.81
CA GLN A 42 4.77 0.89 -18.11
C GLN A 42 3.28 1.07 -18.38
N VAL A 43 2.94 1.54 -19.59
CA VAL A 43 1.57 1.80 -19.99
C VAL A 43 1.19 0.79 -21.08
N SER A 44 0.27 -0.13 -20.75
CA SER A 44 -0.30 -1.04 -21.75
C SER A 44 -1.33 -0.33 -22.62
N PHE A 45 -1.83 -1.01 -23.66
CA PHE A 45 -2.90 -0.47 -24.51
C PHE A 45 -4.14 -0.03 -23.73
N ASP A 46 -4.64 -0.84 -22.80
CA ASP A 46 -5.82 -0.50 -21.99
C ASP A 46 -5.58 0.72 -21.09
N ALA A 47 -4.37 0.82 -20.52
CA ALA A 47 -3.98 1.97 -19.71
C ALA A 47 -3.81 3.23 -20.57
N ALA A 48 -3.26 3.10 -21.77
CA ALA A 48 -3.14 4.20 -22.73
C ALA A 48 -4.52 4.70 -23.19
N TYR A 49 -5.48 3.79 -23.38
CA TYR A 49 -6.85 4.17 -23.69
C TYR A 49 -7.52 4.92 -22.53
N ALA A 50 -7.30 4.51 -21.28
CA ALA A 50 -7.75 5.24 -20.09
C ALA A 50 -7.12 6.64 -20.00
N TRP A 51 -5.84 6.77 -20.35
CA TRP A 51 -5.13 8.04 -20.39
C TRP A 51 -5.65 8.96 -21.51
N TRP A 52 -5.93 8.41 -22.69
CA TRP A 52 -6.58 9.16 -23.77
C TRP A 52 -7.95 9.69 -23.33
N GLN A 53 -8.76 8.86 -22.66
CA GLN A 53 -10.05 9.28 -22.09
C GLN A 53 -9.88 10.42 -21.07
N ALA A 54 -8.86 10.34 -20.22
CA ALA A 54 -8.56 11.37 -19.23
C ALA A 54 -8.36 12.75 -19.88
N ARG A 55 -7.63 12.81 -20.99
CA ARG A 55 -7.30 14.05 -21.73
C ARG A 55 -8.45 14.63 -22.55
N HIS A 56 -9.35 13.78 -23.02
CA HIS A 56 -10.46 14.20 -23.90
C HIS A 56 -11.79 14.34 -23.16
N GLY A 57 -11.78 14.32 -21.83
CA GLY A 57 -12.99 14.45 -21.03
C GLY A 57 -13.92 13.22 -21.06
N ALA A 58 -13.54 12.15 -21.76
CA ALA A 58 -14.34 10.94 -21.89
C ALA A 58 -14.23 10.03 -20.66
N THR A 59 -15.30 9.33 -20.33
CA THR A 59 -15.36 8.26 -19.32
C THR A 59 -16.35 7.20 -19.78
N LEU A 60 -16.13 6.67 -21.00
CA LEU A 60 -17.06 5.75 -21.67
C LEU A 60 -16.47 4.34 -21.69
N GLY A 61 -17.34 3.34 -21.52
CA GLY A 61 -16.99 1.92 -21.70
C GLY A 61 -16.56 1.21 -20.41
N VAL A 62 -15.63 0.26 -20.55
CA VAL A 62 -15.23 -0.69 -19.49
C VAL A 62 -14.17 -0.14 -18.53
N THR A 63 -13.59 1.02 -18.82
CA THR A 63 -12.55 1.63 -17.99
C THR A 63 -13.18 2.24 -16.74
N PRO A 64 -12.69 1.91 -15.53
CA PRO A 64 -13.22 2.48 -14.29
C PRO A 64 -13.01 4.00 -14.23
N ALA A 65 -14.07 4.75 -13.88
CA ALA A 65 -14.02 6.21 -13.83
C ALA A 65 -12.95 6.73 -12.85
N ALA A 66 -12.75 6.07 -11.71
CA ALA A 66 -11.70 6.45 -10.76
C ALA A 66 -10.30 6.30 -11.36
N PHE A 67 -10.07 5.30 -12.21
CA PHE A 67 -8.78 5.15 -12.89
C PHE A 67 -8.52 6.33 -13.83
N VAL A 68 -9.53 6.72 -14.62
CA VAL A 68 -9.47 7.91 -15.49
C VAL A 68 -9.25 9.19 -14.69
N LEU A 69 -9.92 9.35 -13.54
CA LEU A 69 -9.68 10.48 -12.63
C LEU A 69 -8.24 10.50 -12.10
N GLY A 70 -7.68 9.35 -11.73
CA GLY A 70 -6.28 9.23 -11.34
C GLY A 70 -5.32 9.71 -12.43
N TRP A 71 -5.60 9.35 -13.68
CA TRP A 71 -4.86 9.87 -14.83
C TRP A 71 -4.97 11.39 -15.00
N ARG A 72 -6.17 11.97 -14.81
CA ARG A 72 -6.35 13.42 -14.87
C ARG A 72 -5.56 14.15 -13.79
N VAL A 73 -5.55 13.62 -12.56
CA VAL A 73 -4.76 14.18 -11.47
C VAL A 73 -3.28 14.06 -11.77
N SER A 74 -2.84 12.92 -12.32
CA SER A 74 -1.46 12.73 -12.76
C SER A 74 -1.09 13.78 -13.81
N ASP A 75 -1.82 13.87 -14.92
CA ASP A 75 -1.55 14.85 -15.99
C ASP A 75 -1.61 16.32 -15.53
N TRP A 76 -2.48 16.64 -14.56
CA TRP A 76 -2.57 17.98 -13.99
C TRP A 76 -1.34 18.37 -13.16
N LEU A 77 -0.80 17.43 -12.37
CA LEU A 77 0.36 17.66 -11.50
C LEU A 77 1.71 17.44 -12.21
N GLY A 78 1.75 16.56 -13.21
CA GLY A 78 2.95 16.19 -13.94
C GLY A 78 2.61 15.28 -15.10
N ALA A 79 2.88 15.74 -16.33
CA ALA A 79 2.50 15.04 -17.55
C ALA A 79 2.90 13.56 -17.55
N GLY A 80 1.94 12.66 -17.83
CA GLY A 80 2.19 11.24 -18.01
C GLY A 80 1.92 10.34 -16.79
N PRO A 81 2.37 9.08 -16.85
CA PRO A 81 2.03 8.02 -15.88
C PRO A 81 2.72 8.13 -14.51
N GLY A 82 3.80 8.92 -14.42
CA GLY A 82 4.76 8.84 -13.31
C GLY A 82 4.13 9.03 -11.93
N LEU A 83 3.22 9.98 -11.77
CA LEU A 83 2.60 10.25 -10.47
C LEU A 83 1.60 9.16 -10.07
N LEU A 84 0.82 8.66 -11.03
CA LEU A 84 -0.09 7.54 -10.79
C LEU A 84 0.68 6.26 -10.47
N PHE A 85 1.79 6.00 -11.17
CA PHE A 85 2.71 4.90 -10.87
C PHE A 85 3.30 5.02 -9.47
N MET A 86 3.85 6.18 -9.12
CA MET A 86 4.40 6.45 -7.79
C MET A 86 3.36 6.26 -6.69
N ALA A 87 2.12 6.70 -6.89
CA ALA A 87 1.05 6.50 -5.93
C ALA A 87 0.76 5.01 -5.65
N GLN A 88 0.75 4.18 -6.71
CA GLN A 88 0.58 2.73 -6.57
C GLN A 88 1.74 2.10 -5.77
N LEU A 89 2.98 2.50 -6.04
CA LEU A 89 4.15 2.03 -5.29
C LEU A 89 4.11 2.46 -3.81
N LEU A 90 3.75 3.72 -3.54
CA LEU A 90 3.68 4.26 -2.19
C LEU A 90 2.62 3.53 -1.36
N TRP A 91 1.43 3.28 -1.91
CA TRP A 91 0.41 2.49 -1.22
C TRP A 91 0.86 1.06 -0.96
N PHE A 92 1.43 0.40 -1.95
CA PHE A 92 1.90 -0.98 -1.79
C PHE A 92 2.95 -1.11 -0.69
N TRP A 93 4.05 -0.33 -0.78
CA TRP A 93 5.16 -0.41 0.17
C TRP A 93 4.80 0.09 1.56
N SER A 94 3.97 1.13 1.67
CA SER A 94 3.47 1.60 2.98
C SER A 94 2.58 0.54 3.64
N GLY A 95 1.71 -0.12 2.88
CA GLY A 95 0.88 -1.22 3.37
C GLY A 95 1.70 -2.37 3.93
N LEU A 96 2.73 -2.81 3.21
CA LEU A 96 3.65 -3.86 3.68
C LEU A 96 4.41 -3.43 4.94
N ALA A 97 4.93 -2.20 4.99
CA ALA A 97 5.62 -1.69 6.17
C ALA A 97 4.72 -1.65 7.41
N LEU A 98 3.46 -1.21 7.24
CA LEU A 98 2.46 -1.18 8.32
C LEU A 98 2.10 -2.60 8.78
N LEU A 99 1.90 -3.52 7.85
CA LEU A 99 1.57 -4.91 8.17
C LEU A 99 2.69 -5.59 8.96
N ALA A 100 3.96 -5.42 8.55
CA ALA A 100 5.09 -5.97 9.28
C ALA A 100 5.23 -5.40 10.70
N GLN A 101 4.94 -4.11 10.90
CA GLN A 101 4.91 -3.52 12.25
C GLN A 101 3.84 -4.16 13.15
N SER A 102 2.70 -4.54 12.58
CA SER A 102 1.59 -5.14 13.32
C SER A 102 1.79 -6.62 13.64
N LEU A 103 2.54 -7.36 12.81
CA LEU A 103 2.81 -8.80 13.02
C LEU A 103 3.85 -9.10 14.11
N ARG A 104 4.61 -8.09 14.58
CA ARG A 104 5.64 -8.20 15.64
C ARG A 104 6.67 -9.33 15.39
N TRP A 105 6.94 -9.65 14.13
CA TRP A 105 7.93 -10.67 13.78
C TRP A 105 9.37 -10.21 14.07
N PRO A 106 10.30 -11.15 14.34
CA PRO A 106 11.73 -10.84 14.36
C PRO A 106 12.16 -10.18 13.05
N ALA A 107 12.99 -9.14 13.12
CA ALA A 107 13.33 -8.29 11.98
C ALA A 107 13.82 -9.08 10.76
N ALA A 108 14.71 -10.07 10.96
CA ALA A 108 15.21 -10.91 9.87
C ALA A 108 14.10 -11.72 9.20
N ARG A 109 13.23 -12.39 9.99
CA ARG A 109 12.12 -13.19 9.46
C ARG A 109 11.10 -12.30 8.72
N GLY A 110 10.79 -11.14 9.29
CA GLY A 110 9.89 -10.18 8.67
C GLY A 110 10.44 -9.60 7.37
N ALA A 111 11.72 -9.23 7.36
CA ALA A 111 12.39 -8.72 6.17
C ALA A 111 12.43 -9.78 5.06
N CYS A 112 12.82 -11.02 5.38
CA CYS A 112 12.84 -12.11 4.40
C CYS A 112 11.45 -12.40 3.84
N ALA A 113 10.42 -12.46 4.69
CA ALA A 113 9.04 -12.71 4.24
C ALA A 113 8.50 -11.58 3.35
N LEU A 114 8.70 -10.32 3.76
CA LEU A 114 8.25 -9.16 2.97
C LEU A 114 9.01 -9.02 1.66
N ALA A 115 10.33 -9.13 1.69
CA ALA A 115 11.15 -9.11 0.48
C ALA A 115 10.78 -10.26 -0.45
N GLY A 116 10.59 -11.46 0.11
CA GLY A 116 10.14 -12.64 -0.63
C GLY A 116 8.84 -12.40 -1.36
N ILE A 117 7.81 -11.86 -0.70
CA ILE A 117 6.50 -11.56 -1.31
C ILE A 117 6.60 -10.42 -2.33
N ALA A 118 7.29 -9.33 -2.00
CA ALA A 118 7.33 -8.11 -2.81
C ALA A 118 8.21 -8.22 -4.05
N LEU A 119 9.23 -9.09 -4.00
CA LEU A 119 10.22 -9.31 -5.06
C LEU A 119 10.01 -10.65 -5.79
N LEU A 120 8.87 -11.32 -5.59
CA LEU A 120 8.49 -12.43 -6.47
C LEU A 120 8.52 -11.93 -7.93
N PRO A 121 9.15 -12.65 -8.87
CA PRO A 121 9.39 -12.13 -10.23
C PRO A 121 8.12 -11.64 -10.92
N LEU A 122 7.01 -12.38 -10.78
CA LEU A 122 5.76 -12.05 -11.45
C LEU A 122 5.06 -10.82 -10.81
N PRO A 123 4.75 -10.77 -9.50
CA PRO A 123 4.24 -9.55 -8.86
C PRO A 123 5.14 -8.33 -9.06
N TRP A 124 6.47 -8.52 -9.04
CA TRP A 124 7.41 -7.43 -9.25
C TRP A 124 7.31 -6.85 -10.66
N LEU A 125 7.29 -7.71 -11.69
CA LEU A 125 7.11 -7.29 -13.07
C LEU A 125 5.72 -6.66 -13.30
N LEU A 126 4.65 -7.27 -12.80
CA LEU A 126 3.28 -6.74 -12.93
C LEU A 126 3.17 -5.35 -12.31
N ARG A 127 3.80 -5.14 -11.16
CA ARG A 127 3.78 -3.86 -10.44
C ARG A 127 4.53 -2.74 -11.16
N SER A 128 5.32 -3.05 -12.19
CA SER A 128 5.92 -2.03 -13.09
C SER A 128 4.89 -1.34 -13.98
N HIS A 129 3.68 -1.91 -14.13
CA HIS A 129 2.64 -1.38 -14.99
C HIS A 129 1.66 -0.48 -14.25
N VAL A 130 1.20 0.58 -14.92
CA VAL A 130 0.11 1.44 -14.44
C VAL A 130 -1.22 0.79 -14.82
N TRP A 131 -1.64 -0.20 -14.03
CA TRP A 131 -2.89 -0.95 -14.25
C TRP A 131 -3.89 -0.77 -13.13
N THR A 132 -5.17 -1.00 -13.44
CA THR A 132 -6.25 -1.05 -12.44
C THR A 132 -6.02 -2.17 -11.43
N ASP A 133 -5.53 -3.34 -11.87
CA ASP A 133 -5.24 -4.47 -10.98
C ASP A 133 -4.09 -4.20 -10.03
N VAL A 134 -3.05 -3.51 -10.52
CA VAL A 134 -1.90 -3.10 -9.70
C VAL A 134 -2.33 -2.04 -8.69
N GLY A 135 -3.13 -1.06 -9.12
CA GLY A 135 -3.71 -0.05 -8.24
C GLY A 135 -4.65 -0.66 -7.19
N LEU A 136 -5.44 -1.66 -7.56
CA LEU A 136 -6.30 -2.40 -6.63
C LEU A 136 -5.48 -3.16 -5.59
N LEU A 137 -4.48 -3.93 -6.02
CA LEU A 137 -3.57 -4.65 -5.13
C LEU A 137 -2.87 -3.70 -4.16
N ALA A 138 -2.33 -2.58 -4.67
CA ALA A 138 -1.64 -1.59 -3.86
C ALA A 138 -2.57 -0.96 -2.80
N ALA A 139 -3.77 -0.54 -3.21
CA ALA A 139 -4.74 0.07 -2.32
C ALA A 139 -5.24 -0.91 -1.23
N LEU A 140 -5.55 -2.16 -1.61
CA LEU A 140 -5.94 -3.19 -0.64
C LEU A 140 -4.79 -3.55 0.30
N THR A 141 -3.56 -3.65 -0.19
CA THR A 141 -2.36 -3.88 0.65
C THR A 141 -2.19 -2.75 1.67
N CYS A 142 -2.35 -1.49 1.23
CA CYS A 142 -2.32 -0.33 2.11
C CYS A 142 -3.42 -0.37 3.16
N ALA A 143 -4.67 -0.60 2.74
CA ALA A 143 -5.83 -0.73 3.63
C ALA A 143 -5.62 -1.83 4.67
N LEU A 144 -5.15 -3.01 4.27
CA LEU A 144 -4.85 -4.11 5.18
C LEU A 144 -3.79 -3.73 6.22
N GLY A 145 -2.70 -3.08 5.79
CA GLY A 145 -1.67 -2.59 6.70
C GLY A 145 -2.21 -1.58 7.72
N LEU A 146 -3.04 -0.64 7.27
CA LEU A 146 -3.69 0.37 8.12
C LEU A 146 -4.66 -0.28 9.12
N LEU A 147 -5.50 -1.23 8.67
CA LEU A 147 -6.43 -1.97 9.54
C LEU A 147 -5.68 -2.82 10.57
N ALA A 148 -4.64 -3.55 10.15
CA ALA A 148 -3.78 -4.29 11.08
C ALA A 148 -3.14 -3.36 12.12
N ARG A 149 -2.78 -2.13 11.73
CA ARG A 149 -2.25 -1.12 12.64
C ARG A 149 -3.31 -0.60 13.61
N ALA A 150 -4.54 -0.43 13.15
CA ALA A 150 -5.68 -0.04 13.98
C ALA A 150 -5.91 -1.00 15.14
N GLN A 151 -5.68 -2.31 14.93
CA GLN A 151 -5.84 -3.36 15.95
C GLN A 151 -4.76 -3.33 17.04
N THR A 152 -3.58 -2.78 16.75
CA THR A 152 -2.44 -2.75 17.69
C THR A 152 -2.19 -1.37 18.29
N ALA A 153 -2.81 -0.32 17.74
CA ALA A 153 -2.64 1.05 18.19
C ALA A 153 -3.56 1.40 19.37
N GLN A 154 -3.06 2.23 20.28
CA GLN A 154 -3.85 2.80 21.39
C GLN A 154 -5.08 3.59 20.91
N ARG A 155 -4.96 4.28 19.77
CA ARG A 155 -6.06 5.01 19.11
C ARG A 155 -6.29 4.41 17.73
N ARG A 156 -7.40 3.67 17.56
CA ARG A 156 -7.75 2.99 16.29
C ARG A 156 -8.30 3.92 15.20
N TRP A 157 -9.07 4.93 15.59
CA TRP A 157 -9.80 5.82 14.67
C TRP A 157 -8.96 6.48 13.56
N PRO A 158 -7.77 7.05 13.79
CA PRO A 158 -7.00 7.66 12.70
C PRO A 158 -6.59 6.64 11.63
N TRP A 159 -6.30 5.40 12.02
CA TRP A 159 -5.92 4.33 11.10
C TRP A 159 -7.12 3.84 10.29
N LEU A 160 -8.30 3.72 10.92
CA LEU A 160 -9.55 3.40 10.22
C LEU A 160 -9.92 4.50 9.21
N ALA A 161 -9.82 5.77 9.62
CA ALA A 161 -10.09 6.90 8.74
C ALA A 161 -9.12 6.94 7.55
N ALA A 162 -7.85 6.61 7.75
CA ALA A 162 -6.86 6.51 6.67
C ALA A 162 -7.08 5.29 5.76
N ALA A 163 -7.69 4.19 6.26
CA ALA A 163 -7.99 3.02 5.44
C ALA A 163 -9.16 3.26 4.48
N LEU A 164 -10.14 4.09 4.87
CA LEU A 164 -11.31 4.42 4.05
C LEU A 164 -11.00 4.89 2.62
N PRO A 165 -10.10 5.88 2.38
CA PRO A 165 -9.79 6.29 1.01
C PRO A 165 -9.14 5.17 0.18
N CYS A 166 -8.34 4.30 0.80
CA CYS A 166 -7.75 3.15 0.11
C CYS A 166 -8.82 2.13 -0.30
N LEU A 167 -9.77 1.83 0.60
CA LEU A 167 -10.89 0.94 0.32
C LEU A 167 -11.85 1.52 -0.73
N ALA A 168 -12.14 2.82 -0.65
CA ALA A 168 -12.96 3.51 -1.63
C ALA A 168 -12.29 3.48 -3.01
N TRP A 169 -10.99 3.76 -3.09
CA TRP A 169 -10.23 3.65 -4.34
C TRP A 169 -10.29 2.23 -4.93
N ALA A 170 -10.06 1.20 -4.11
CA ALA A 170 -10.17 -0.20 -4.51
C ALA A 170 -11.57 -0.54 -5.08
N ALA A 171 -12.63 -0.15 -4.37
CA ALA A 171 -14.01 -0.37 -4.80
C ALA A 171 -14.36 0.34 -6.12
N LEU A 172 -13.84 1.56 -6.31
CA LEU A 172 -14.07 2.34 -7.52
C LEU A 172 -13.23 1.85 -8.72
N LEU A 173 -12.08 1.22 -8.48
CA LEU A 173 -11.28 0.62 -9.55
C LEU A 173 -11.91 -0.66 -10.08
N ARG A 174 -12.50 -1.48 -9.22
CA ARG A 174 -13.30 -2.61 -9.71
C ARG A 174 -14.48 -2.88 -8.78
N HIS A 175 -15.68 -2.97 -9.36
CA HIS A 175 -16.89 -3.34 -8.63
C HIS A 175 -16.80 -4.73 -7.98
N ASN A 176 -15.96 -5.63 -8.51
CA ASN A 176 -15.68 -6.94 -7.88
C ASN A 176 -14.78 -6.85 -6.64
N ALA A 177 -14.26 -5.67 -6.28
CA ALA A 177 -13.55 -5.46 -5.02
C ALA A 177 -14.51 -5.32 -3.83
N LEU A 178 -15.81 -5.11 -4.05
CA LEU A 178 -16.82 -5.07 -2.99
C LEU A 178 -16.78 -6.33 -2.11
N PRO A 179 -16.84 -7.57 -2.64
CA PRO A 179 -16.71 -8.77 -1.82
C PRO A 179 -15.33 -8.94 -1.15
N ALA A 180 -14.26 -8.34 -1.68
CA ALA A 180 -12.95 -8.32 -1.01
C ALA A 180 -12.90 -7.30 0.16
N SER A 181 -13.69 -6.23 0.09
CA SER A 181 -13.74 -5.17 1.10
C SER A 181 -14.71 -5.45 2.26
N VAL A 182 -15.79 -6.21 2.01
CA VAL A 182 -16.80 -6.55 3.04
C VAL A 182 -16.19 -7.29 4.24
N PRO A 183 -15.33 -8.32 4.08
CA PRO A 183 -14.71 -9.01 5.21
C PRO A 183 -13.79 -8.13 6.06
N LEU A 184 -13.33 -6.98 5.54
CA LEU A 184 -12.39 -6.09 6.23
C LEU A 184 -13.07 -5.07 7.15
N LEU A 185 -14.40 -4.96 7.08
CA LEU A 185 -15.20 -4.02 7.89
C LEU A 185 -15.80 -4.65 9.16
N GLY A 186 -15.63 -5.97 9.35
CA GLY A 186 -16.14 -6.75 10.49
C GLY A 186 -15.09 -7.02 11.56
#